data_AF-A0A3S6BVR1-F1
#
_entry.id   AF-A0A3S6BVR1-F1
#
_cell.length_a   1.000
_cell.length_b   1.000
_cell.length_c   1.000
_cell.angle_alpha   90.00
_cell.angle_beta   90.00
_cell.angle_gamma   90.00
#
_symmetry.space_group_name_H-M   'P 1'
#
loop_
_entity.id
_entity.type
_entity.pdbx_description
1 polymer ?
#
loop_
_entity_poly.entity_id
_entity_poly.type
_entity_poly.pdbx_seq_one_letter_code
_entity_poly.pdbx_strand_id
1 'polypeptide(L)'
;MGSLIQSYNELWEIRDKRVEGWPMMASPWPTVALAATYVYLVTIWGPRYMKDRKPYELKMPIQIYNIIQVVLSAYIVYEACVSGWTNHYSWVCQPVETSSEPDSNAMRMARIVWIYYLSKFVEFLDTFFFIARKKFSHVSVLQVVHHGIMPIFAYCLCRWLPGGHESFGGMLNSVVHFIMYGYYFMAALGPQFQKYLWWKKYLTTFQMIQFLAVFTKSMILILGVAECGYPWQFSAVTASIMVVFFILFANFYVQNYLNKPKSRKSA
;
A
#
# COMPACT_ATOMS: atom_id res chain seq x y z
N MET A 1 -18.82 24.03 13.52
CA MET A 1 -19.50 22.79 13.07
C MET A 1 -20.10 22.94 11.67
N GLY A 2 -20.78 24.06 11.35
CA GLY A 2 -21.40 24.27 10.04
C GLY A 2 -20.47 24.22 8.83
N SER A 3 -19.27 24.82 8.90
CA SER A 3 -18.36 24.85 7.72
C SER A 3 -17.75 23.49 7.38
N LEU A 4 -17.37 22.67 8.37
CA LEU A 4 -16.80 21.35 8.12
C LEU A 4 -17.82 20.37 7.52
N ILE A 5 -19.06 20.42 7.99
CA ILE A 5 -20.15 19.62 7.44
C ILE A 5 -20.46 20.05 6.01
N GLN A 6 -20.46 21.37 5.77
CA GLN A 6 -20.65 21.91 4.42
C GLN A 6 -19.52 21.48 3.47
N SER A 7 -18.25 21.65 3.85
CA SER A 7 -17.12 21.21 3.02
C SER A 7 -17.12 19.71 2.75
N TYR A 8 -17.52 18.90 3.75
CA TYR A 8 -17.69 17.47 3.55
C TYR A 8 -18.79 17.16 2.53
N ASN A 9 -19.94 17.83 2.63
CA ASN A 9 -21.04 17.63 1.69
C ASN A 9 -20.65 18.05 0.27
N GLU A 10 -19.99 19.21 0.11
CA GLU A 10 -19.47 19.67 -1.18
C GLU A 10 -18.49 18.65 -1.79
N LEU A 11 -17.55 18.13 -0.99
CA LEU A 11 -16.64 17.08 -1.43
C LEU A 11 -17.37 15.77 -1.79
N TRP A 12 -18.42 15.42 -1.04
CA TRP A 12 -19.20 14.22 -1.28
C TRP A 12 -20.04 14.31 -2.56
N GLU A 13 -20.51 15.49 -2.93
CA GLU A 13 -21.26 15.71 -4.18
C GLU A 13 -20.40 15.49 -5.43
N ILE A 14 -19.10 15.81 -5.36
CA ILE A 14 -18.15 15.61 -6.48
C ILE A 14 -17.50 14.21 -6.50
N ARG A 15 -17.98 13.28 -5.68
CA ARG A 15 -17.48 11.89 -5.66
C ARG A 15 -17.70 11.18 -6.99
N ASP A 16 -16.86 10.18 -7.29
CA ASP A 16 -17.04 9.36 -8.47
C ASP A 16 -18.22 8.38 -8.28
N LYS A 17 -19.26 8.52 -9.09
CA LYS A 17 -20.47 7.70 -9.02
C LYS A 17 -20.27 6.28 -9.54
N ARG A 18 -19.21 6.00 -10.29
CA ARG A 18 -18.95 4.67 -10.89
C ARG A 18 -18.68 3.59 -9.84
N VAL A 19 -18.20 4.00 -8.67
CA VAL A 19 -17.92 3.12 -7.53
C VAL A 19 -19.07 3.13 -6.50
N GLU A 20 -20.23 3.69 -6.85
CA GLU A 20 -21.41 3.67 -6.00
C GLU A 20 -21.99 2.25 -5.90
N GLY A 21 -22.49 1.88 -4.71
CA GLY A 21 -22.97 0.52 -4.44
C GLY A 21 -21.89 -0.55 -4.27
N TRP A 22 -20.61 -0.24 -4.53
CA TRP A 22 -19.53 -1.19 -4.28
C TRP A 22 -19.34 -1.42 -2.77
N PRO A 23 -18.85 -2.59 -2.35
CA PRO A 23 -18.53 -2.81 -0.94
C PRO A 23 -17.55 -1.77 -0.41
N MET A 24 -17.78 -1.33 0.83
CA MET A 24 -16.97 -0.34 1.57
C MET A 24 -16.93 1.07 0.97
N MET A 25 -17.71 1.31 -0.08
CA MET A 25 -17.78 2.58 -0.80
C MET A 25 -18.94 3.48 -0.32
N ALA A 26 -19.79 2.97 0.57
CA ALA A 26 -20.85 3.69 1.29
C ALA A 26 -20.46 5.07 1.85
N SER A 27 -19.37 5.07 2.60
CA SER A 27 -18.89 6.20 3.41
C SER A 27 -17.42 5.94 3.82
N PRO A 28 -16.68 6.96 4.27
CA PRO A 28 -15.31 6.78 4.73
C PRO A 28 -15.21 6.07 6.10
N TRP A 29 -16.28 6.12 6.89
CA TRP A 29 -16.27 5.73 8.30
C TRP A 29 -15.92 4.26 8.55
N PRO A 30 -16.41 3.28 7.76
CA PRO A 30 -15.97 1.89 7.87
C PRO A 30 -14.45 1.74 7.70
N THR A 31 -13.85 2.42 6.73
CA THR A 31 -12.39 2.41 6.51
C THR A 31 -11.65 2.98 7.72
N VAL A 32 -12.09 4.14 8.20
CA VAL A 32 -11.48 4.82 9.37
C VAL A 32 -11.60 3.95 10.61
N ALA A 33 -12.77 3.35 10.84
CA ALA A 33 -13.00 2.45 11.97
C ALA A 33 -12.08 1.22 11.89
N LEU A 34 -11.98 0.56 10.74
CA LEU A 34 -11.09 -0.59 10.56
C LEU A 34 -9.61 -0.23 10.76
N ALA A 35 -9.17 0.92 10.24
CA ALA A 35 -7.80 1.39 10.45
C ALA A 35 -7.50 1.71 11.92
N ALA A 36 -8.42 2.38 12.61
CA ALA A 36 -8.29 2.67 14.05
C ALA A 36 -8.31 1.39 14.89
N THR A 37 -9.23 0.47 14.58
CA THR A 37 -9.29 -0.86 15.21
C THR A 37 -8.00 -1.63 14.96
N TYR A 38 -7.45 -1.62 13.75
CA TYR A 38 -6.17 -2.23 13.44
C TYR A 38 -5.06 -1.68 14.35
N VAL A 39 -4.91 -0.36 14.44
CA VAL A 39 -3.88 0.27 15.29
C VAL A 39 -4.04 -0.16 16.74
N TYR A 40 -5.27 -0.12 17.28
CA TYR A 40 -5.56 -0.58 18.64
C TYR A 40 -5.22 -2.07 18.86
N LEU A 41 -5.63 -2.93 17.92
CA LEU A 41 -5.38 -4.37 17.98
C LEU A 41 -3.89 -4.67 17.96
N VAL A 42 -3.10 -3.98 17.12
CA VAL A 42 -1.68 -4.33 16.96
C VAL A 42 -0.76 -3.73 18.01
N THR A 43 -1.12 -2.57 18.56
CA THR A 43 -0.27 -1.85 19.53
C THR A 43 -0.65 -2.14 20.98
N ILE A 44 -1.92 -2.42 21.27
CA ILE A 44 -2.42 -2.54 22.65
C ILE A 44 -2.96 -3.94 22.92
N TRP A 45 -4.04 -4.33 22.23
CA TRP A 45 -4.79 -5.54 22.60
C TRP A 45 -4.01 -6.82 22.28
N GLY A 46 -3.46 -6.94 21.08
CA GLY A 46 -2.76 -8.14 20.60
C GLY A 46 -1.54 -8.50 21.45
N PRO A 47 -0.61 -7.57 21.76
CA PRO A 47 0.50 -7.83 22.67
C PRO A 47 0.06 -8.26 24.07
N ARG A 48 -1.00 -7.64 24.63
CA ARG A 48 -1.58 -8.02 25.93
C ARG A 48 -2.19 -9.42 25.89
N TYR A 49 -2.97 -9.72 24.86
CA TYR A 49 -3.60 -11.02 24.66
C TYR A 49 -2.57 -12.15 24.55
N MET A 50 -1.44 -11.87 23.90
CA MET A 50 -0.37 -12.85 23.70
C MET A 50 0.59 -12.96 24.89
N LYS A 51 0.56 -12.07 25.89
CA LYS A 51 1.54 -12.00 26.99
C LYS A 51 1.80 -13.38 27.61
N ASP A 52 0.75 -14.05 28.05
CA ASP A 52 0.82 -15.33 28.79
C ASP A 52 0.54 -16.56 27.90
N ARG A 53 0.56 -16.39 26.57
CA ARG A 53 0.32 -17.47 25.60
C ARG A 53 1.61 -17.92 24.92
N LYS A 54 1.66 -19.17 24.45
CA LYS A 54 2.76 -19.63 23.58
C LYS A 54 2.58 -19.03 22.17
N PRO A 55 3.67 -18.75 21.42
CA PRO A 55 3.57 -18.33 20.04
C PRO A 55 2.89 -19.42 19.21
N TYR A 56 2.03 -19.03 18.28
CA TYR A 56 1.34 -19.99 17.41
C TYR A 56 2.23 -20.46 16.26
N GLU A 57 2.12 -21.75 15.92
CA GLU A 57 2.79 -22.34 14.76
C GLU A 57 1.94 -22.14 13.49
N LEU A 58 2.15 -21.00 12.83
CA LEU A 58 1.35 -20.56 11.67
C LEU A 58 2.09 -20.70 10.33
N LYS A 59 2.99 -21.69 10.19
CA LYS A 59 3.83 -21.83 9.00
C LYS A 59 3.02 -21.94 7.70
N MET A 60 2.11 -22.91 7.63
CA MET A 60 1.29 -23.16 6.44
C MET A 60 0.31 -22.00 6.14
N PRO A 61 -0.43 -21.45 7.13
CA PRO A 61 -1.25 -20.25 6.91
C PRO A 61 -0.47 -19.07 6.31
N ILE A 62 0.73 -18.79 6.82
CA ILE A 62 1.60 -17.71 6.31
C ILE A 62 2.05 -18.00 4.88
N GLN A 63 2.37 -19.26 4.54
CA GLN A 63 2.74 -19.64 3.19
C GLN A 63 1.60 -19.43 2.19
N ILE A 64 0.39 -19.91 2.52
CA ILE A 64 -0.80 -19.72 1.68
C ILE A 64 -1.10 -18.23 1.51
N TYR A 65 -1.08 -17.47 2.61
CA TYR A 65 -1.29 -16.04 2.58
C TYR A 65 -0.31 -15.31 1.66
N ASN A 66 1.00 -15.62 1.76
CA ASN A 66 1.99 -14.98 0.88
C ASN A 66 1.77 -15.34 -0.59
N ILE A 67 1.36 -16.58 -0.92
CA ILE A 67 1.01 -16.96 -2.29
C ILE A 67 -0.20 -16.16 -2.78
N ILE A 68 -1.25 -16.04 -1.97
CA ILE A 68 -2.43 -15.24 -2.30
C ILE A 68 -2.03 -13.80 -2.58
N GLN A 69 -1.17 -13.21 -1.75
CA GLN A 69 -0.69 -11.85 -1.94
C GLN A 69 0.15 -11.68 -3.21
N VAL A 70 0.99 -12.66 -3.56
CA VAL A 70 1.74 -12.67 -4.83
C VAL A 70 0.78 -12.67 -6.01
N VAL A 71 -0.22 -13.55 -6.02
CA VAL A 71 -1.21 -13.66 -7.11
C VAL A 71 -2.05 -12.38 -7.20
N LEU A 72 -2.53 -11.85 -6.08
CA LEU A 72 -3.30 -10.61 -6.03
C LEU A 72 -2.48 -9.42 -6.55
N SER A 73 -1.22 -9.31 -6.14
CA SER A 73 -0.32 -8.26 -6.62
C SER A 73 -0.06 -8.37 -8.12
N ALA A 74 0.20 -9.58 -8.62
CA ALA A 74 0.38 -9.82 -10.05
C ALA A 74 -0.89 -9.46 -10.85
N TYR A 75 -2.06 -9.81 -10.34
CA TYR A 75 -3.35 -9.47 -10.94
C TYR A 75 -3.55 -7.95 -11.01
N ILE A 76 -3.26 -7.22 -9.92
CA ILE A 76 -3.35 -5.75 -9.89
C ILE A 76 -2.40 -5.11 -10.92
N VAL A 77 -1.16 -5.60 -11.02
CA VAL A 77 -0.20 -5.11 -12.01
C VAL A 77 -0.71 -5.37 -13.42
N TYR A 78 -1.13 -6.60 -13.73
CA TYR A 78 -1.63 -6.97 -15.05
C TYR A 78 -2.81 -6.08 -15.46
N GLU A 79 -3.82 -5.97 -14.60
CA GLU A 79 -5.03 -5.19 -14.83
C GLU A 79 -4.73 -3.68 -14.97
N ALA A 80 -3.83 -3.12 -14.17
CA ALA A 80 -3.44 -1.72 -14.29
C ALA A 80 -2.72 -1.43 -15.63
N CYS A 81 -1.86 -2.34 -16.09
CA CYS A 81 -1.17 -2.23 -17.36
C CYS A 81 -2.16 -2.20 -18.54
N VAL A 82 -3.00 -3.23 -18.64
CA VAL A 82 -3.94 -3.39 -19.75
C VAL A 82 -5.10 -2.39 -19.71
N SER A 83 -5.45 -1.86 -18.53
CA SER A 83 -6.45 -0.79 -18.39
C SER A 83 -5.93 0.58 -18.81
N GLY A 84 -4.61 0.78 -18.96
CA GLY A 84 -4.09 2.08 -19.39
C GLY A 84 -2.57 2.17 -19.47
N TRP A 85 -1.83 1.78 -18.43
CA TRP A 85 -0.40 2.13 -18.31
C TRP A 85 0.49 1.58 -19.42
N THR A 86 0.16 0.45 -20.04
CA THR A 86 0.91 -0.09 -21.19
C THR A 86 0.19 0.09 -22.52
N ASN A 87 -0.89 0.87 -22.54
CA ASN A 87 -1.68 1.12 -23.73
C ASN A 87 -1.69 2.63 -24.04
N HIS A 88 -2.67 3.36 -23.52
CA HIS A 88 -2.95 4.74 -23.90
C HIS A 88 -2.68 5.78 -22.81
N TYR A 89 -2.33 5.37 -21.59
CA TYR A 89 -2.02 6.34 -20.52
C TYR A 89 -0.70 7.07 -20.78
N SER A 90 -0.70 8.37 -20.50
CA SER A 90 0.51 9.17 -20.49
C SER A 90 1.32 8.92 -19.23
N TRP A 91 2.59 8.56 -19.41
CA TRP A 91 3.55 8.39 -18.32
C TRP A 91 3.89 9.71 -17.62
N VAL A 92 3.65 10.85 -18.28
CA VAL A 92 3.93 12.19 -17.72
C VAL A 92 2.77 12.65 -16.85
N CYS A 93 1.60 12.91 -17.45
CA CYS A 93 0.40 13.41 -16.77
C CYS A 93 -0.83 12.71 -17.33
N GLN A 94 -1.62 12.07 -16.47
CA GLN A 94 -2.80 11.31 -16.89
C GLN A 94 -4.07 11.76 -16.14
N PRO A 95 -5.12 12.23 -16.84
CA PRO A 95 -6.41 12.50 -16.22
C PRO A 95 -7.09 11.22 -15.75
N VAL A 96 -8.09 11.37 -14.88
CA VAL A 96 -9.03 10.28 -14.61
C VAL A 96 -9.99 10.19 -15.79
N GLU A 97 -10.01 9.03 -16.44
CA GLU A 97 -11.05 8.71 -17.41
C GLU A 97 -12.35 8.40 -16.69
N THR A 98 -13.47 8.98 -17.15
CA THR A 98 -14.76 8.98 -16.43
C THR A 98 -15.86 8.14 -17.09
N SER A 99 -15.56 7.44 -18.19
CA SER A 99 -16.55 6.56 -18.82
C SER A 99 -17.08 5.53 -17.82
N SER A 100 -18.41 5.36 -17.82
CA SER A 100 -19.14 4.41 -17.00
C SER A 100 -19.55 3.14 -17.76
N GLU A 101 -19.17 3.03 -19.04
CA GLU A 101 -19.47 1.84 -19.85
C GLU A 101 -18.80 0.61 -19.21
N PRO A 102 -19.54 -0.50 -18.95
CA PRO A 102 -19.04 -1.64 -18.19
C PRO A 102 -17.74 -2.26 -18.71
N ASP A 103 -17.53 -2.23 -20.03
CA ASP A 103 -16.38 -2.82 -20.72
C ASP A 103 -15.30 -1.78 -21.06
N SER A 104 -15.45 -0.53 -20.61
CA SER A 104 -14.45 0.49 -20.81
C SER A 104 -13.19 0.25 -19.97
N ASN A 105 -12.04 0.70 -20.50
CA ASN A 105 -10.78 0.77 -19.75
C ASN A 105 -10.91 1.61 -18.47
N ALA A 106 -11.76 2.64 -18.49
CA ALA A 106 -12.05 3.48 -17.33
C ALA A 106 -12.71 2.69 -16.19
N MET A 107 -13.75 1.88 -16.49
CA MET A 107 -14.37 1.01 -15.50
C MET A 107 -13.44 -0.12 -15.04
N ARG A 108 -12.62 -0.66 -15.94
CA ARG A 108 -11.61 -1.66 -15.62
C ARG A 108 -10.57 -1.12 -14.62
N MET A 109 -10.07 0.10 -14.87
CA MET A 109 -9.17 0.81 -13.96
C MET A 109 -9.84 1.09 -12.61
N ALA A 110 -11.10 1.54 -12.61
CA ALA A 110 -11.81 1.79 -11.36
C ALA A 110 -11.94 0.52 -10.50
N ARG A 111 -12.27 -0.62 -11.12
CA ARG A 111 -12.34 -1.92 -10.44
C ARG A 111 -11.00 -2.31 -9.83
N ILE A 112 -9.89 -2.12 -10.55
CA ILE A 112 -8.58 -2.52 -10.00
C ILE A 112 -8.09 -1.59 -8.90
N VAL A 113 -8.39 -0.30 -8.96
CA VAL A 113 -8.14 0.64 -7.85
C VAL A 113 -8.94 0.24 -6.61
N TRP A 114 -10.19 -0.20 -6.78
CA TRP A 114 -10.99 -0.72 -5.68
C TRP A 114 -10.46 -2.04 -5.10
N ILE A 115 -10.02 -2.97 -5.94
CA ILE A 115 -9.36 -4.21 -5.50
C ILE A 115 -8.06 -3.91 -4.74
N TYR A 116 -7.25 -2.96 -5.23
CA TYR A 116 -6.07 -2.47 -4.52
C TYR A 116 -6.43 -1.87 -3.15
N TYR A 117 -7.50 -1.09 -3.07
CA TYR A 117 -8.00 -0.57 -1.80
C TYR A 117 -8.38 -1.70 -0.83
N LEU A 118 -9.13 -2.71 -1.30
CA LEU A 118 -9.49 -3.86 -0.46
C LEU A 118 -8.27 -4.67 -0.02
N SER A 119 -7.25 -4.78 -0.87
CA SER A 119 -6.03 -5.52 -0.55
C SER A 119 -5.33 -4.95 0.67
N LYS A 120 -5.42 -3.62 0.92
CA LYS A 120 -4.81 -2.99 2.10
C LYS A 120 -5.34 -3.54 3.43
N PHE A 121 -6.60 -4.01 3.47
CA PHE A 121 -7.13 -4.68 4.67
C PHE A 121 -6.64 -6.11 4.80
N VAL A 122 -6.44 -6.81 3.68
CA VAL A 122 -5.86 -8.17 3.68
C VAL A 122 -4.42 -8.12 4.22
N GLU A 123 -3.69 -7.04 3.91
CA GLU A 123 -2.32 -6.79 4.39
C GLU A 123 -2.24 -6.59 5.92
N PHE A 124 -3.35 -6.31 6.63
CA PHE A 124 -3.36 -6.30 8.11
C PHE A 124 -2.93 -7.64 8.72
N LEU A 125 -3.15 -8.74 7.98
CA LEU A 125 -2.75 -10.08 8.39
C LEU A 125 -1.24 -10.18 8.62
N ASP A 126 -0.40 -9.40 7.93
CA ASP A 126 1.05 -9.36 8.15
C ASP A 126 1.37 -9.12 9.63
N THR A 127 0.76 -8.07 10.17
CA THR A 127 1.00 -7.63 11.54
C THR A 127 0.31 -8.56 12.54
N PHE A 128 -0.85 -9.11 12.20
CA PHE A 128 -1.51 -10.12 13.03
C PHE A 128 -0.67 -11.40 13.13
N PHE A 129 -0.03 -11.85 12.04
CA PHE A 129 0.91 -12.96 12.09
C PHE A 129 2.14 -12.66 12.94
N PHE A 130 2.67 -11.43 12.90
CA PHE A 130 3.77 -11.05 13.80
C PHE A 130 3.38 -11.17 15.27
N ILE A 131 2.20 -10.66 15.66
CA ILE A 131 1.70 -10.73 17.03
C ILE A 131 1.45 -12.18 17.46
N ALA A 132 0.73 -12.93 16.63
CA ALA A 132 0.40 -14.34 16.88
C ALA A 132 1.65 -15.21 17.07
N ARG A 133 2.76 -14.88 16.40
CA ARG A 133 4.07 -15.56 16.52
C ARG A 133 5.02 -14.92 17.54
N LYS A 134 4.56 -13.95 18.33
CA LYS A 134 5.38 -13.14 19.27
C LYS A 134 6.62 -12.50 18.62
N LYS A 135 6.53 -12.11 17.35
CA LYS A 135 7.57 -11.36 16.62
C LYS A 135 7.36 -9.85 16.76
N PHE A 136 7.25 -9.35 17.99
CA PHE A 136 6.93 -7.95 18.27
C PHE A 136 7.95 -6.95 17.71
N SER A 137 9.22 -7.35 17.57
CA SER A 137 10.24 -6.52 16.89
C SER A 137 9.93 -6.21 15.42
N HIS A 138 9.05 -6.98 14.79
CA HIS A 138 8.60 -6.74 13.41
C HIS A 138 7.40 -5.78 13.36
N VAL A 139 6.69 -5.58 14.47
CA VAL A 139 5.62 -4.57 14.62
C VAL A 139 6.26 -3.21 14.86
N SER A 140 6.99 -2.72 13.86
CA SER A 140 7.69 -1.44 13.91
C SER A 140 6.75 -0.24 13.74
N VAL A 141 7.21 0.96 14.11
CA VAL A 141 6.51 2.22 13.81
C VAL A 141 6.20 2.31 12.31
N LEU A 142 7.17 1.95 11.45
CA LEU A 142 6.99 1.92 10.01
C LEU A 142 5.80 1.01 9.60
N GLN A 143 5.76 -0.22 10.12
CA GLN A 143 4.71 -1.19 9.79
C GLN A 143 3.32 -0.66 10.20
N VAL A 144 3.19 -0.13 11.42
CA VAL A 144 1.92 0.34 11.97
C VAL A 144 1.45 1.61 11.26
N VAL A 145 2.34 2.58 11.03
CA VAL A 145 2.01 3.82 10.32
C VAL A 145 1.60 3.52 8.88
N HIS A 146 2.37 2.69 8.16
CA HIS A 146 2.06 2.31 6.78
C HIS A 146 0.69 1.64 6.67
N HIS A 147 0.46 0.55 7.41
CA HIS A 147 -0.81 -0.19 7.33
C HIS A 147 -1.98 0.60 7.93
N GLY A 148 -1.74 1.53 8.87
CA GLY A 148 -2.79 2.40 9.39
C GLY A 148 -3.28 3.45 8.37
N ILE A 149 -2.36 4.06 7.60
CA ILE A 149 -2.71 5.15 6.68
C ILE A 149 -3.11 4.66 5.28
N MET A 150 -2.51 3.57 4.78
CA MET A 150 -2.71 3.12 3.39
C MET A 150 -4.17 2.80 3.02
N PRO A 151 -4.99 2.15 3.86
CA PRO A 151 -6.40 1.94 3.55
C PRO A 151 -7.19 3.25 3.44
N ILE A 152 -6.89 4.24 4.29
CA ILE A 152 -7.55 5.55 4.27
C ILE A 152 -7.17 6.29 2.98
N PHE A 153 -5.88 6.30 2.64
CA PHE A 153 -5.38 6.90 1.42
C PHE A 153 -5.98 6.25 0.16
N ALA A 154 -5.98 4.91 0.11
CA ALA A 154 -6.55 4.16 -1.01
C ALA A 154 -8.07 4.35 -1.13
N TYR A 155 -8.79 4.49 -0.02
CA TYR A 155 -10.21 4.86 -0.03
C TYR A 155 -10.42 6.21 -0.71
N CYS A 156 -9.63 7.23 -0.36
CA CYS A 156 -9.75 8.55 -0.96
C CYS A 156 -9.49 8.52 -2.47
N LEU A 157 -8.46 7.80 -2.91
CA LEU A 157 -8.22 7.62 -4.35
C LEU A 157 -9.38 6.89 -5.01
N CYS A 158 -9.84 5.76 -4.47
CA CYS A 158 -10.93 4.98 -5.07
C CYS A 158 -12.27 5.75 -5.13
N ARG A 159 -12.59 6.54 -4.10
CA ARG A 159 -13.86 7.28 -3.99
C ARG A 159 -13.93 8.48 -4.94
N TRP A 160 -12.83 9.21 -5.11
CA TRP A 160 -12.84 10.48 -5.85
C TRP A 160 -12.10 10.40 -7.19
N LEU A 161 -11.06 9.57 -7.29
CA LEU A 161 -10.16 9.50 -8.45
C LEU A 161 -9.77 8.05 -8.75
N PRO A 162 -10.73 7.16 -9.09
CA PRO A 162 -10.46 5.73 -9.32
C PRO A 162 -9.75 5.46 -10.66
N GLY A 163 -8.54 6.00 -10.82
CA GLY A 163 -7.69 5.89 -12.00
C GLY A 163 -6.75 7.07 -12.15
N GLY A 164 -6.30 7.32 -13.39
CA GLY A 164 -5.48 8.48 -13.72
C GLY A 164 -4.10 8.48 -13.06
N HIS A 165 -3.54 9.67 -12.86
CA HIS A 165 -2.14 9.89 -12.49
C HIS A 165 -1.65 9.09 -11.28
N GLU A 166 -2.42 9.06 -10.19
CA GLU A 166 -2.03 8.42 -8.93
C GLU A 166 -2.16 6.89 -8.97
N SER A 167 -2.87 6.33 -9.96
CA SER A 167 -2.93 4.87 -10.15
C SER A 167 -1.56 4.26 -10.51
N PHE A 168 -0.61 5.07 -10.98
CA PHE A 168 0.79 4.66 -11.16
C PHE A 168 1.41 4.20 -9.84
N GLY A 169 1.14 4.91 -8.74
CA GLY A 169 1.65 4.55 -7.42
C GLY A 169 1.11 3.21 -6.94
N GLY A 170 -0.19 2.95 -7.16
CA GLY A 170 -0.81 1.65 -6.86
C GLY A 170 -0.24 0.51 -7.71
N MET A 171 -0.03 0.74 -9.00
CA MET A 171 0.61 -0.23 -9.91
C MET A 171 2.04 -0.54 -9.46
N LEU A 172 2.87 0.49 -9.24
CA LEU A 172 4.27 0.29 -8.84
C LEU A 172 4.39 -0.34 -7.45
N ASN A 173 3.51 0.03 -6.50
CA ASN A 173 3.41 -0.63 -5.21
C ASN A 173 3.08 -2.12 -5.36
N SER A 174 2.19 -2.47 -6.28
CA SER A 174 1.82 -3.86 -6.53
C SER A 174 2.96 -4.65 -7.18
N VAL A 175 3.79 -4.04 -8.04
CA VAL A 175 5.04 -4.65 -8.53
C VAL A 175 5.98 -4.96 -7.37
N VAL A 176 6.16 -4.00 -6.46
CA VAL A 176 7.01 -4.18 -5.26
C VAL A 176 6.42 -5.24 -4.33
N HIS A 177 5.11 -5.27 -4.13
CA HIS A 177 4.42 -6.27 -3.30
C HIS A 177 4.52 -7.68 -3.89
N PHE A 178 4.44 -7.83 -5.21
CA PHE A 178 4.69 -9.11 -5.88
C PHE A 178 6.07 -9.68 -5.50
N ILE A 179 7.12 -8.85 -5.56
CA ILE A 179 8.48 -9.27 -5.21
C ILE A 179 8.62 -9.48 -3.68
N MET A 180 8.04 -8.58 -2.88
CA MET A 180 8.12 -8.62 -1.42
C MET A 180 7.43 -9.85 -0.83
N TYR A 181 6.20 -10.16 -1.25
CA TYR A 181 5.51 -11.37 -0.81
C TYR A 181 6.13 -12.64 -1.37
N GLY A 182 6.73 -12.59 -2.57
CA GLY A 182 7.59 -13.67 -3.07
C GLY A 182 8.79 -13.94 -2.14
N TYR A 183 9.45 -12.89 -1.67
CA TYR A 183 10.50 -12.98 -0.66
C TYR A 183 9.98 -13.59 0.65
N TYR A 184 8.82 -13.12 1.17
CA TYR A 184 8.25 -13.63 2.41
C TYR A 184 7.79 -15.09 2.31
N PHE A 185 7.25 -15.49 1.17
CA PHE A 185 6.92 -16.88 0.89
C PHE A 185 8.17 -17.78 0.97
N MET A 186 9.23 -17.41 0.25
CA MET A 186 10.50 -18.16 0.29
C MET A 186 11.09 -18.19 1.71
N ALA A 187 11.00 -17.08 2.44
CA ALA A 187 11.46 -17.02 3.84
C ALA A 187 10.66 -17.96 4.76
N ALA A 188 9.38 -18.18 4.46
CA ALA A 188 8.49 -19.06 5.21
C ALA A 188 8.70 -20.56 4.92
N LEU A 189 9.39 -20.95 3.84
CA LEU A 189 9.67 -22.36 3.53
C LEU A 189 10.64 -23.00 4.53
N GLY A 190 11.53 -22.21 5.12
CA GLY A 190 12.42 -22.62 6.22
C GLY A 190 13.89 -22.28 5.96
N PRO A 191 14.79 -22.69 6.87
CA PRO A 191 16.22 -22.36 6.82
C PRO A 191 16.91 -22.77 5.50
N GLN A 192 16.44 -23.87 4.89
CA GLN A 192 16.95 -24.37 3.63
C GLN A 192 16.75 -23.41 2.45
N PHE A 193 15.74 -22.54 2.50
CA PHE A 193 15.50 -21.49 1.49
C PHE A 193 16.03 -20.12 1.94
N GLN A 194 15.98 -19.81 3.24
CA GLN A 194 16.43 -18.53 3.80
C GLN A 194 17.89 -18.20 3.45
N LYS A 195 18.76 -19.20 3.31
CA LYS A 195 20.17 -19.02 2.91
C LYS A 195 20.34 -18.36 1.53
N TYR A 196 19.36 -18.48 0.63
CA TYR A 196 19.38 -17.87 -0.70
C TYR A 196 18.83 -16.43 -0.72
N LEU A 197 18.30 -15.93 0.40
CA LEU A 197 17.65 -14.62 0.51
C LEU A 197 18.62 -13.48 0.86
N TRP A 198 19.84 -13.53 0.30
CA TRP A 198 20.90 -12.54 0.50
C TRP A 198 20.53 -11.14 0.00
N TRP A 199 19.54 -11.06 -0.89
CA TRP A 199 19.14 -9.83 -1.56
C TRP A 199 18.10 -8.98 -0.80
N LYS A 200 17.83 -9.31 0.47
CA LYS A 200 16.89 -8.55 1.34
C LYS A 200 17.14 -7.04 1.32
N LYS A 201 18.40 -6.61 1.32
CA LYS A 201 18.77 -5.18 1.29
C LYS A 201 18.32 -4.51 -0.02
N TYR A 202 18.41 -5.20 -1.16
CA TYR A 202 18.01 -4.67 -2.46
C TYR A 202 16.49 -4.56 -2.58
N LEU A 203 15.74 -5.44 -1.92
CA LEU A 203 14.28 -5.29 -1.79
C LEU A 203 13.93 -3.99 -1.07
N THR A 204 14.59 -3.69 0.05
CA THR A 204 14.41 -2.41 0.76
C THR A 204 14.82 -1.22 -0.11
N THR A 205 15.92 -1.32 -0.85
CA THR A 205 16.33 -0.27 -1.82
C THR A 205 15.28 -0.07 -2.91
N PHE A 206 14.70 -1.14 -3.44
CA PHE A 206 13.66 -1.07 -4.47
C PHE A 206 12.39 -0.38 -3.95
N GLN A 207 11.99 -0.66 -2.70
CA GLN A 207 10.90 0.05 -2.02
C GLN A 207 11.17 1.56 -1.90
N MET A 208 12.40 1.96 -1.56
CA MET A 208 12.75 3.39 -1.49
C MET A 208 12.75 4.05 -2.86
N ILE A 209 13.22 3.36 -3.91
CA ILE A 209 13.18 3.85 -5.29
C ILE A 209 11.72 4.03 -5.75
N GLN A 210 10.81 3.13 -5.38
CA GLN A 210 9.38 3.28 -5.65
C GLN A 210 8.87 4.63 -5.09
N PHE A 211 9.16 4.97 -3.83
CA PHE A 211 8.69 6.22 -3.24
C PHE A 211 9.22 7.45 -3.98
N LEU A 212 10.50 7.42 -4.39
CA LEU A 212 11.08 8.49 -5.19
C LEU A 212 10.38 8.62 -6.56
N ALA A 213 10.13 7.50 -7.24
CA ALA A 213 9.45 7.52 -8.54
C ALA A 213 8.03 8.09 -8.45
N VAL A 214 7.26 7.67 -7.44
CA VAL A 214 5.91 8.21 -7.21
C VAL A 214 5.98 9.69 -6.82
N PHE A 215 6.90 10.07 -5.92
CA PHE A 215 7.10 11.46 -5.53
C PHE A 215 7.42 12.36 -6.73
N THR A 216 8.38 11.97 -7.58
CA THR A 216 8.73 12.72 -8.79
C THR A 216 7.53 12.88 -9.71
N LYS A 217 6.74 11.81 -9.91
CA LYS A 217 5.54 11.88 -10.73
C LYS A 217 4.51 12.84 -10.13
N SER A 218 4.30 12.86 -8.82
CA SER A 218 3.41 13.83 -8.15
C SER A 218 3.93 15.27 -8.27
N MET A 219 5.26 15.48 -8.24
CA MET A 219 5.86 16.82 -8.41
C MET A 219 5.58 17.45 -9.77
N ILE A 220 5.45 16.65 -10.84
CA ILE A 220 5.14 17.16 -12.19
C ILE A 220 3.85 17.98 -12.18
N LEU A 221 2.81 17.51 -11.48
CA LEU A 221 1.53 18.22 -11.34
C LEU A 221 1.63 19.41 -10.39
N ILE A 222 2.29 19.24 -9.24
CA ILE A 222 2.38 20.29 -8.20
C ILE A 222 3.16 21.50 -8.70
N LEU A 223 4.21 21.27 -9.50
CA LEU A 223 5.05 22.32 -10.07
C LEU A 223 4.50 22.88 -11.39
N GLY A 224 3.34 22.39 -11.87
CA GLY A 224 2.75 22.83 -13.13
C GLY A 224 3.60 22.49 -14.36
N VAL A 225 4.46 21.47 -14.29
CA VAL A 225 5.32 21.05 -15.42
C VAL A 225 4.48 20.42 -16.53
N ALA A 226 3.35 19.80 -16.18
CA ALA A 226 2.37 19.31 -17.14
C ALA A 226 0.96 19.50 -16.58
N GLU A 227 0.03 19.90 -17.46
CA GLU A 227 -1.38 20.07 -17.13
C GLU A 227 -2.21 19.06 -17.92
N CYS A 228 -2.97 18.24 -17.21
CA CYS A 228 -3.88 17.27 -17.82
C CYS A 228 -5.24 17.20 -17.11
N GLY A 229 -5.58 18.20 -16.28
CA GLY A 229 -6.83 18.24 -15.53
C GLY A 229 -6.92 17.30 -14.32
N TYR A 230 -5.83 16.60 -13.96
CA TYR A 230 -5.76 15.88 -12.69
C TYR A 230 -5.60 16.87 -11.52
N PRO A 231 -6.34 16.73 -10.41
CA PRO A 231 -6.28 17.68 -9.30
C PRO A 231 -4.94 17.56 -8.55
N TRP A 232 -4.12 18.61 -8.64
CA TRP A 232 -2.78 18.65 -8.04
C TRP A 232 -2.79 18.47 -6.51
N GLN A 233 -3.89 18.81 -5.84
CA GLN A 233 -4.05 18.67 -4.39
C GLN A 233 -3.90 17.21 -3.94
N PHE A 234 -4.41 16.25 -4.72
CA PHE A 234 -4.24 14.83 -4.42
C PHE A 234 -2.78 14.41 -4.59
N SER A 235 -2.10 14.92 -5.61
CA SER A 235 -0.66 14.70 -5.77
C SER A 235 0.16 15.31 -4.64
N ALA A 236 -0.25 16.45 -4.08
CA ALA A 236 0.40 17.03 -2.90
C ALA A 236 0.26 16.14 -1.66
N VAL A 237 -0.91 15.51 -1.47
CA VAL A 237 -1.11 14.51 -0.41
C VAL A 237 -0.24 13.27 -0.66
N THR A 238 -0.23 12.72 -1.88
CA THR A 238 0.63 11.58 -2.23
C THR A 238 2.09 11.90 -1.96
N ALA A 239 2.60 13.03 -2.47
CA ALA A 239 3.98 13.42 -2.29
C ALA A 239 4.36 13.53 -0.81
N SER A 240 3.48 14.10 0.01
CA SER A 240 3.69 14.21 1.45
C SER A 240 3.80 12.83 2.12
N ILE A 241 2.93 11.88 1.75
CA ILE A 241 2.99 10.49 2.24
C ILE A 241 4.27 9.79 1.77
N MET A 242 4.68 10.00 0.52
CA MET A 242 5.92 9.42 -0.03
C MET A 242 7.17 9.91 0.73
N VAL A 243 7.21 11.19 1.13
CA VAL A 243 8.30 11.74 1.97
C VAL A 243 8.33 11.03 3.32
N VAL A 244 7.18 10.89 3.99
CA VAL A 244 7.10 10.18 5.28
C VAL A 244 7.59 8.74 5.16
N PHE A 245 7.12 8.00 4.14
CA PHE A 245 7.55 6.62 3.92
C PHE A 245 9.02 6.52 3.55
N PHE A 246 9.55 7.42 2.73
CA PHE A 246 10.96 7.46 2.41
C PHE A 246 11.82 7.63 3.66
N ILE A 247 11.47 8.58 4.54
CA ILE A 247 12.18 8.81 5.81
C ILE A 247 12.13 7.57 6.70
N LEU A 248 10.96 6.96 6.87
CA LEU A 248 10.79 5.77 7.71
C LEU A 248 11.59 4.57 7.17
N PHE A 249 11.59 4.37 5.85
CA PHE A 249 12.37 3.31 5.20
C PHE A 249 13.87 3.59 5.21
N ALA A 250 14.29 4.84 5.01
CA ALA A 250 15.70 5.24 5.12
C ALA A 250 16.22 5.01 6.54
N ASN A 251 15.44 5.39 7.57
CA ASN A 251 15.77 5.10 8.96
C ASN A 251 15.85 3.58 9.21
N PHE A 252 14.88 2.80 8.73
CA PHE A 252 14.93 1.34 8.80
C PHE A 252 16.20 0.79 8.13
N TYR A 253 16.58 1.30 6.97
CA TYR A 253 17.76 0.87 6.21
C TYR A 253 19.05 1.16 6.98
N VAL A 254 19.20 2.38 7.51
CA VAL A 254 20.35 2.78 8.32
C VAL A 254 20.48 1.87 9.54
N GLN A 255 19.40 1.67 10.29
CA GLN A 255 19.42 0.85 11.51
C GLN A 255 19.73 -0.63 11.23
N ASN A 256 19.19 -1.21 10.15
CA ASN A 256 19.27 -2.65 9.90
C ASN A 256 20.47 -3.08 9.04
N TYR A 257 21.06 -2.17 8.25
CA TYR A 257 22.11 -2.50 7.29
C TYR A 257 23.39 -1.69 7.48
N LEU A 258 23.33 -0.42 7.92
CA LEU A 258 24.53 0.42 8.06
C LEU A 258 25.08 0.42 9.49
N ASN A 259 24.21 0.48 10.50
CA ASN A 259 24.62 0.53 11.91
C ASN A 259 24.97 -0.85 12.50
N LYS A 260 24.94 -1.93 11.71
CA LYS A 260 25.40 -3.24 12.19
C LYS A 260 26.92 -3.23 12.30
N PRO A 261 27.50 -3.51 13.48
CA PRO A 261 28.95 -3.66 13.58
C PRO A 261 29.38 -4.77 12.62
N LYS A 262 30.36 -4.47 11.74
CA LYS A 262 31.01 -5.50 10.93
C LYS A 262 31.49 -6.57 11.91
N SER A 263 31.01 -7.81 11.77
CA SER A 263 31.56 -8.92 12.55
C SER A 263 33.07 -8.89 12.34
N ARG A 264 33.82 -8.69 13.42
CA ARG A 264 35.28 -8.79 13.42
C ARG A 264 35.59 -10.16 12.81
N LYS A 265 36.12 -10.20 11.59
CA LYS A 265 36.68 -11.44 11.05
C LYS A 265 37.75 -11.83 12.05
N SER A 266 37.51 -12.89 12.81
CA SER A 266 38.54 -13.57 13.57
C SER A 266 39.59 -14.00 12.54
N ALA A 267 40.76 -13.36 12.61
CA ALA A 267 42.00 -13.87 12.06
C ALA A 267 42.48 -15.03 12.95
#